data_AF-A0A8T5MVB0-F1
#
_entry.id   AF-A0A8T5MVB0-F1
#
_cell.length_a   1.000
_cell.length_b   1.000
_cell.length_c   1.000
_cell.angle_alpha   90.00
_cell.angle_beta   90.00
_cell.angle_gamma   90.00
#
_symmetry.space_group_name_H-M   'P 1'
#
loop_
_entity.id
_entity.type
_entity.pdbx_description
1 polymer ?
#
loop_
_entity_poly.entity_id
_entity_poly.type
_entity_poly.pdbx_seq_one_letter_code
_entity_poly.pdbx_strand_id
1 'polypeptide(L)'
;MIIAAISDLDVLGNDISEFFKLLKKMKEPDLLIFAGDMYEWANPKQYKKIQKAIKWKCPVVAVFGNREFPEDEKEIMKSAKKIKFLKDESITLKIKGKTVGIVGSRGVLDSPSFWQKMNINGIEEFYQEELETITRLLTELKTDIKILVTHYAPTYRTLTGEPMFIYSGLGTKRLEKVMKDTKVTLAIHGHAHYGRDFAVVGNIPVYNVCLCNNGKITIIDTDKL
;
A
#
# COMPACT_ATOMS: atom_id res chain seq x y z
N MET A 1 2.53 10.79 -15.22
CA MET A 1 2.88 11.37 -13.89
C MET A 1 3.86 10.43 -13.20
N ILE A 2 4.73 10.96 -12.34
CA ILE A 2 5.72 10.19 -11.59
C ILE A 2 5.20 9.93 -10.17
N ILE A 3 4.98 8.66 -9.85
CA ILE A 3 4.67 8.19 -8.50
C ILE A 3 5.94 7.63 -7.88
N ALA A 4 6.24 8.04 -6.66
CA ALA A 4 7.18 7.35 -5.80
C ALA A 4 6.42 6.50 -4.79
N ALA A 5 6.81 5.24 -4.60
CA ALA A 5 6.12 4.33 -3.69
C ALA A 5 7.10 3.46 -2.91
N ILE A 6 6.79 3.23 -1.63
CA ILE A 6 7.59 2.41 -0.72
C ILE A 6 6.71 1.84 0.40
N SER A 7 7.12 0.71 0.97
CA SER A 7 6.54 0.09 2.17
C SER A 7 7.63 -0.62 2.98
N ASP A 8 7.25 -1.14 4.15
CA ASP A 8 8.07 -2.05 4.96
C ASP A 8 9.43 -1.41 5.34
N LEU A 9 9.40 -0.17 5.84
CA LEU A 9 10.59 0.50 6.39
C LEU A 9 10.97 -0.05 7.76
N ASP A 10 10.05 -0.72 8.44
CA ASP A 10 10.25 -1.41 9.71
C ASP A 10 11.40 -2.44 9.68
N VAL A 11 11.75 -2.97 8.50
CA VAL A 11 12.93 -3.84 8.31
C VAL A 11 14.25 -3.15 8.64
N LEU A 12 14.28 -1.81 8.65
CA LEU A 12 15.43 -1.01 9.09
C LEU A 12 15.49 -0.87 10.62
N GLY A 13 14.50 -1.40 11.33
CA GLY A 13 14.33 -1.25 12.78
C GLY A 13 14.19 0.21 13.17
N ASN A 14 14.90 0.61 14.23
CA ASN A 14 14.82 1.96 14.77
C ASN A 14 15.61 3.03 14.00
N ASP A 15 16.53 2.63 13.10
CA ASP A 15 17.33 3.56 12.31
C ASP A 15 16.84 3.69 10.86
N ILE A 16 15.98 4.69 10.63
CA ILE A 16 15.48 5.04 9.30
C ILE A 16 16.39 6.03 8.54
N SER A 17 17.66 6.17 8.92
CA SER A 17 18.60 7.07 8.25
C SER A 17 18.80 6.73 6.77
N GLU A 18 18.75 5.45 6.41
CA GLU A 18 18.85 5.00 5.02
C GLU A 18 17.68 5.50 4.18
N PHE A 19 16.45 5.44 4.71
CA PHE A 19 15.28 6.02 4.07
C PHE A 19 15.46 7.52 3.78
N PHE A 20 16.03 8.28 4.72
CA PHE A 20 16.32 9.70 4.49
C PHE A 20 17.39 9.93 3.41
N LYS A 21 18.38 9.04 3.27
CA LYS A 21 19.34 9.10 2.16
C LYS A 21 18.65 8.83 0.82
N LEU A 22 17.75 7.86 0.76
CA LEU A 22 16.95 7.56 -0.43
C LEU A 22 16.11 8.77 -0.86
N LEU A 23 15.39 9.40 0.08
CA LEU A 23 14.61 10.61 -0.21
C LEU A 23 15.47 11.75 -0.76
N LYS A 24 16.66 11.99 -0.19
CA LYS A 24 17.57 13.06 -0.64
C LYS A 24 18.11 12.86 -2.05
N LYS A 25 18.24 11.62 -2.51
CA LYS A 25 18.74 11.29 -3.86
C LYS A 25 17.68 11.47 -4.95
N MET A 26 16.42 11.62 -4.56
CA MET A 26 15.30 11.72 -5.49
C MET A 26 14.90 13.17 -5.77
N LYS A 27 14.36 13.38 -6.98
CA LYS A 27 13.57 14.56 -7.30
C LYS A 27 12.16 14.40 -6.71
N GLU A 28 11.51 15.53 -6.44
CA GLU A 28 10.12 15.55 -5.97
C GLU A 28 9.22 14.82 -6.98
N PRO A 29 8.49 13.77 -6.57
CA PRO A 29 7.52 13.09 -7.43
C PRO A 29 6.23 13.89 -7.53
N ASP A 30 5.33 13.49 -8.43
CA ASP A 30 3.98 14.07 -8.50
C ASP A 30 3.06 13.54 -7.38
N LEU A 31 3.36 12.34 -6.87
CA LEU A 31 2.64 11.66 -5.79
C LEU A 31 3.61 10.74 -5.03
N LEU A 32 3.56 10.77 -3.69
CA LEU A 32 4.29 9.83 -2.83
C LEU A 32 3.30 8.89 -2.14
N ILE A 33 3.54 7.58 -2.22
CA ILE A 33 2.70 6.54 -1.63
C ILE A 33 3.49 5.73 -0.60
N PHE A 34 2.88 5.54 0.57
CA PHE A 34 3.34 4.62 1.61
C PHE A 34 2.38 3.43 1.71
N ALA A 35 2.85 2.24 1.33
CA ALA A 35 2.02 1.03 1.28
C ALA A 35 2.11 0.18 2.56
N GLY A 36 2.13 0.83 3.73
CA GLY A 36 2.12 0.19 5.05
C GLY A 36 3.50 -0.16 5.62
N ASP A 37 3.50 -0.53 6.91
CA ASP A 37 4.67 -0.96 7.69
C ASP A 37 5.83 0.04 7.63
N MET A 38 5.53 1.31 7.88
CA MET A 38 6.51 2.39 7.74
C MET A 38 7.44 2.52 8.94
N TYR A 39 7.16 1.82 10.04
CA TYR A 39 8.01 1.83 11.22
C TYR A 39 7.78 0.61 12.13
N GLU A 40 8.84 0.18 12.82
CA GLU A 40 8.79 -0.92 13.79
C GLU A 40 7.84 -0.59 14.97
N TRP A 41 6.81 -1.43 15.14
CA TRP A 41 5.75 -1.28 16.18
C TRP A 41 4.95 0.02 16.08
N ALA A 42 4.83 0.60 14.89
CA ALA A 42 3.84 1.64 14.59
C ALA A 42 3.78 2.85 15.55
N ASN A 43 4.90 3.20 16.16
CA ASN A 43 4.95 4.27 17.15
C ASN A 43 4.56 5.64 16.51
N PRO A 44 3.49 6.31 16.97
CA PRO A 44 3.04 7.58 16.41
C PRO A 44 4.14 8.66 16.37
N LYS A 45 5.08 8.66 17.32
CA LYS A 45 6.19 9.63 17.34
C LYS A 45 7.12 9.49 16.13
N GLN A 46 7.16 8.33 15.50
CA GLN A 46 8.05 8.02 14.38
C GLN A 46 7.46 8.45 13.05
N TYR A 47 6.15 8.30 12.88
CA TYR A 47 5.41 8.91 11.77
C TYR A 47 5.59 10.43 11.72
N LYS A 48 5.66 11.09 12.88
CA LYS A 48 6.05 12.51 12.97
C LYS A 48 7.46 12.79 12.42
N LYS A 49 8.43 11.89 12.62
CA LYS A 49 9.78 12.02 12.04
C LYS A 49 9.79 11.78 10.54
N ILE A 50 9.12 10.73 10.07
CA ILE A 50 8.95 10.40 8.64
C ILE A 50 8.36 11.60 7.91
N GLN A 51 7.24 12.13 8.40
CA GLN A 51 6.63 13.32 7.81
C GLN A 51 7.57 14.53 7.80
N LYS A 52 8.34 14.77 8.87
CA LYS A 52 9.27 15.91 8.94
C LYS A 52 10.40 15.80 7.90
N ALA A 53 10.77 14.59 7.51
CA ALA A 53 11.80 14.34 6.50
C ALA A 53 11.29 14.63 5.07
N ILE A 54 9.99 14.48 4.83
CA ILE A 54 9.36 14.82 3.55
C ILE A 54 9.27 16.35 3.43
N LYS A 55 10.18 16.92 2.64
CA LYS A 55 10.22 18.38 2.34
C LYS A 55 9.42 18.78 1.10
N TRP A 56 8.93 17.78 0.37
CA TRP A 56 8.16 17.95 -0.85
C TRP A 56 6.75 18.50 -0.59
N LYS A 57 6.21 19.17 -1.60
CA LYS A 57 4.85 19.73 -1.64
C LYS A 57 3.86 18.76 -2.28
N CYS A 58 4.34 17.75 -2.99
CA CYS A 58 3.49 16.71 -3.57
C CYS A 58 2.58 16.05 -2.50
N PRO A 59 1.38 15.61 -2.88
CA PRO A 59 0.53 14.83 -1.99
C PRO A 59 1.25 13.56 -1.51
N VAL A 60 1.04 13.22 -0.24
CA VAL A 60 1.52 11.98 0.37
C VAL A 60 0.31 11.18 0.82
N VAL A 61 0.14 9.98 0.27
CA VAL A 61 -0.96 9.07 0.59
C VAL A 61 -0.37 7.82 1.24
N ALA A 62 -1.04 7.31 2.27
CA ALA A 62 -0.62 6.11 2.97
C ALA A 62 -1.78 5.15 3.18
N VAL A 63 -1.47 3.86 3.23
CA VAL A 63 -2.34 2.84 3.82
C VAL A 63 -1.61 2.24 5.03
N PHE A 64 -2.37 1.62 5.92
CA PHE A 64 -1.80 0.91 7.07
C PHE A 64 -1.37 -0.50 6.66
N GLY A 65 -0.25 -0.95 7.23
CA GLY A 65 0.20 -2.33 7.14
C GLY A 65 -0.20 -3.13 8.37
N ASN A 66 0.32 -4.36 8.49
CA ASN A 66 -0.06 -5.26 9.57
C ASN A 66 0.63 -4.95 10.90
N ARG A 67 1.68 -4.12 10.89
CA ARG A 67 2.33 -3.66 12.12
C ARG A 67 1.71 -2.41 12.70
N GLU A 68 0.95 -1.65 11.92
CA GLU A 68 0.08 -0.59 12.42
C GLU A 68 -1.21 -1.17 12.98
N PHE A 69 -1.26 -1.38 14.30
CA PHE A 69 -2.44 -1.94 14.96
C PHE A 69 -3.63 -0.96 14.96
N PRO A 70 -4.88 -1.45 14.89
CA PRO A 70 -6.08 -0.60 14.87
C PRO A 70 -6.18 0.41 16.02
N GLU A 71 -5.65 0.07 17.20
CA GLU A 71 -5.68 0.94 18.38
C GLU A 71 -4.77 2.17 18.21
N ASP A 72 -3.69 2.04 17.43
CA ASP A 72 -2.68 3.08 17.22
C ASP A 72 -3.00 3.98 16.01
N GLU A 73 -3.81 3.51 15.05
CA GLU A 73 -4.12 4.21 13.79
C GLU A 73 -4.54 5.67 14.01
N LYS A 74 -5.41 5.93 15.00
CA LYS A 74 -5.89 7.28 15.30
C LYS A 74 -4.76 8.21 15.74
N GLU A 75 -3.83 7.72 16.56
CA GLU A 75 -2.69 8.50 17.03
C GLU A 75 -1.64 8.68 15.94
N ILE A 76 -1.43 7.67 15.09
CA ILE A 76 -0.59 7.77 13.89
C ILE A 76 -1.10 8.90 12.98
N MET A 77 -2.39 8.90 12.64
CA MET A 77 -3.01 9.93 11.80
C MET A 77 -2.87 11.33 12.41
N LYS A 78 -3.07 11.47 13.72
CA LYS A 78 -2.89 12.75 14.43
C LYS A 78 -1.43 13.23 14.40
N SER A 79 -0.48 12.31 14.50
CA SER A 79 0.96 12.61 14.53
C SER A 79 1.50 13.07 13.17
N ALA A 80 0.88 12.61 12.07
CA ALA A 80 1.32 12.83 10.71
C ALA A 80 0.24 13.45 9.80
N LYS A 81 -0.20 14.65 10.14
CA LYS A 81 -1.24 15.42 9.43
C LYS A 81 -1.00 15.75 7.94
N LYS A 82 0.25 15.70 7.46
CA LYS A 82 0.58 15.92 6.03
C LYS A 82 0.45 14.65 5.20
N ILE A 83 0.31 13.50 5.85
CA ILE A 83 0.09 12.21 5.20
C ILE A 83 -1.40 11.93 5.24
N LYS A 84 -2.03 11.76 4.07
CA LYS A 84 -3.42 11.31 3.99
C LYS A 84 -3.45 9.80 4.08
N PHE A 85 -3.83 9.28 5.25
CA PHE A 85 -4.09 7.87 5.44
C PHE A 85 -5.46 7.51 4.84
N LEU A 86 -5.51 6.38 4.15
CA LEU A 86 -6.72 5.74 3.64
C LEU A 86 -6.88 4.39 4.35
N LYS A 87 -7.99 4.24 5.06
CA LYS A 87 -8.43 3.00 5.69
C LYS A 87 -9.78 2.65 5.11
N ASP A 88 -9.75 1.85 4.06
CA ASP A 88 -10.95 1.43 3.32
C ASP A 88 -11.73 2.66 2.84
N GLU A 89 -10.94 3.62 2.36
CA GLU A 89 -11.34 4.94 1.89
C GLU A 89 -10.85 5.15 0.46
N SER A 90 -11.45 6.13 -0.21
CA SER A 90 -10.92 6.63 -1.48
C SER A 90 -10.71 8.14 -1.45
N ILE A 91 -9.80 8.61 -2.28
CA ILE A 91 -9.57 10.03 -2.52
C ILE A 91 -9.36 10.27 -4.01
N THR A 92 -9.81 11.43 -4.49
CA THR A 92 -9.52 11.92 -5.83
C THR A 92 -8.65 13.16 -5.75
N LEU A 93 -7.52 13.13 -6.44
CA LEU A 93 -6.56 14.22 -6.56
C LEU A 93 -6.57 14.77 -7.99
N LYS A 94 -6.25 16.05 -8.18
CA LYS A 94 -5.92 16.61 -9.50
C LYS A 94 -4.42 16.75 -9.61
N ILE A 95 -3.80 16.00 -10.52
CA ILE A 95 -2.35 15.98 -10.73
C ILE A 95 -2.08 16.13 -12.22
N LYS A 96 -1.30 17.15 -12.60
CA LYS A 96 -0.93 17.43 -14.00
C LYS A 96 -2.13 17.42 -14.97
N GLY A 97 -3.26 18.00 -14.54
CA GLY A 97 -4.48 18.10 -15.35
C GLY A 97 -5.34 16.83 -15.44
N LYS A 98 -4.89 15.70 -14.88
CA LYS A 98 -5.67 14.46 -14.77
C LYS A 98 -6.26 14.32 -13.37
N THR A 99 -7.42 13.67 -13.27
CA THR A 99 -7.93 13.15 -12.01
C THR A 99 -7.24 11.83 -11.68
N VAL A 100 -6.79 11.69 -10.44
CA VAL A 100 -6.14 10.50 -9.91
C VAL A 100 -6.94 10.03 -8.71
N GLY A 101 -7.67 8.94 -8.90
CA GLY A 101 -8.43 8.29 -7.84
C GLY A 101 -7.60 7.18 -7.20
N ILE A 102 -7.54 7.17 -5.87
CA ILE A 102 -6.82 6.18 -5.09
C ILE A 102 -7.80 5.53 -4.14
N VAL A 103 -7.93 4.19 -4.20
CA VAL A 103 -8.56 3.39 -3.15
C VAL A 103 -7.44 2.82 -2.29
N GLY A 104 -7.52 3.05 -0.98
CA GLY A 104 -6.54 2.58 -0.03
C GLY A 104 -7.17 1.68 1.03
N SER A 105 -6.56 0.54 1.28
CA SER A 105 -6.96 -0.44 2.29
C SER A 105 -5.71 -1.12 2.86
N ARG A 106 -5.81 -1.76 4.03
CA ARG A 106 -4.77 -2.72 4.46
C ARG A 106 -4.72 -3.92 3.50
N GLY A 107 -5.85 -4.28 2.91
CA GLY A 107 -6.00 -5.37 1.95
C GLY A 107 -6.60 -6.63 2.58
N VAL A 108 -6.71 -7.67 1.77
CA VAL A 108 -7.45 -8.89 2.09
C VAL A 108 -6.50 -10.08 2.09
N LEU A 109 -6.64 -10.97 3.08
CA LEU A 109 -5.95 -12.26 3.14
C LEU A 109 -6.91 -13.39 2.81
N ASP A 110 -6.47 -14.37 2.02
CA ASP A 110 -7.26 -15.60 1.78
C ASP A 110 -7.24 -16.54 2.99
N SER A 111 -6.26 -16.40 3.88
CA SER A 111 -6.21 -17.13 5.14
C SER A 111 -5.70 -16.22 6.26
N PRO A 112 -6.56 -15.89 7.24
CA PRO A 112 -6.10 -15.29 8.48
C PRO A 112 -5.05 -16.19 9.13
N SER A 113 -4.11 -15.58 9.86
CA SER A 113 -3.17 -16.33 10.69
C SER A 113 -3.90 -17.19 11.71
N PHE A 114 -3.25 -18.27 12.17
CA PHE A 114 -3.81 -19.14 13.21
C PHE A 114 -4.23 -18.35 14.45
N TRP A 115 -3.40 -17.39 14.88
CA TRP A 115 -3.73 -16.52 16.01
C TRP A 115 -5.00 -15.71 15.76
N GLN A 116 -5.17 -15.10 14.58
CA GLN A 116 -6.39 -14.35 14.26
C GLN A 116 -7.63 -15.25 14.27
N LYS A 117 -7.54 -16.46 13.70
CA LYS A 117 -8.65 -17.42 13.73
C LYS A 117 -9.07 -17.81 15.15
N MET A 118 -8.09 -17.91 16.06
CA MET A 118 -8.34 -18.30 17.45
C MET A 118 -8.81 -17.15 18.35
N ASN A 119 -8.49 -15.90 18.00
CA ASN A 119 -8.68 -14.74 18.88
C ASN A 119 -9.64 -13.67 18.33
N ILE A 120 -9.97 -13.73 17.04
CA ILE A 120 -10.85 -12.76 16.38
C ILE A 120 -12.07 -13.49 15.84
N ASN A 121 -13.20 -13.34 16.53
CA ASN A 121 -14.48 -13.86 16.07
C ASN A 121 -14.89 -13.17 14.77
N GLY A 122 -15.29 -13.96 13.77
CA GLY A 122 -15.77 -13.44 12.48
C GLY A 122 -14.66 -12.94 11.54
N ILE A 123 -13.42 -13.41 11.69
CA ILE A 123 -12.29 -12.92 10.88
C ILE A 123 -12.42 -13.21 9.38
N GLU A 124 -13.11 -14.30 9.01
CA GLU A 124 -13.32 -14.62 7.59
C GLU A 124 -14.38 -13.70 6.98
N GLU A 125 -15.46 -13.41 7.73
CA GLU A 125 -16.46 -12.41 7.38
C GLU A 125 -15.85 -11.02 7.28
N PHE A 126 -14.93 -10.67 8.19
CA PHE A 126 -14.19 -9.41 8.13
C PHE A 126 -13.45 -9.24 6.80
N TYR A 127 -12.69 -10.25 6.36
CA TYR A 127 -12.00 -10.19 5.06
C TYR A 127 -12.94 -10.20 3.86
N GLN A 128 -14.12 -10.79 4.01
CA GLN A 128 -15.18 -10.71 3.01
C GLN A 128 -15.71 -9.27 2.88
N GLU A 129 -16.04 -8.63 4.00
CA GLU A 129 -16.52 -7.25 4.04
C GLU A 129 -15.47 -6.26 3.51
N GLU A 130 -14.18 -6.48 3.80
CA GLU A 130 -13.07 -5.71 3.24
C GLU A 130 -13.02 -5.81 1.71
N LEU A 131 -13.14 -7.02 1.16
CA LEU A 131 -13.18 -7.21 -0.28
C LEU A 131 -14.37 -6.48 -0.92
N GLU A 132 -15.55 -6.57 -0.31
CA GLU A 132 -16.76 -5.89 -0.77
C GLU A 132 -16.62 -4.38 -0.72
N THR A 133 -16.02 -3.85 0.34
CA THR A 133 -15.72 -2.43 0.50
C THR A 133 -14.78 -1.92 -0.58
N ILE A 134 -13.64 -2.60 -0.80
CA ILE A 134 -12.71 -2.27 -1.88
C ILE A 134 -13.42 -2.30 -3.25
N THR A 135 -14.24 -3.33 -3.48
CA THR A 135 -14.99 -3.48 -4.74
C THR A 135 -15.95 -2.31 -4.97
N ARG A 136 -16.70 -1.93 -3.95
CA ARG A 136 -17.64 -0.80 -4.00
C ARG A 136 -16.91 0.51 -4.29
N LEU A 137 -15.86 0.81 -3.52
CA LEU A 137 -15.06 2.04 -3.70
C LEU A 137 -14.47 2.14 -5.10
N LEU A 138 -13.89 1.06 -5.62
CA LEU A 138 -13.33 1.02 -6.97
C LEU A 138 -14.42 1.20 -8.05
N THR A 139 -15.63 0.70 -7.83
CA THR A 139 -16.75 0.82 -8.77
C THR A 139 -17.28 2.25 -8.84
N GLU A 140 -17.45 2.88 -7.69
CA GLU A 140 -17.94 4.25 -7.53
C GLU A 140 -16.93 5.30 -8.04
N LEU A 141 -15.63 5.04 -7.89
CA LEU A 141 -14.57 5.97 -8.24
C LEU A 141 -14.48 6.21 -9.75
N LYS A 142 -14.86 7.43 -10.18
CA LYS A 142 -14.74 7.92 -11.56
C LYS A 142 -13.55 8.85 -11.68
N THR A 143 -12.55 8.43 -12.46
CA THR A 143 -11.27 9.13 -12.58
C THR A 143 -10.51 8.70 -13.84
N ASP A 144 -9.53 9.48 -14.28
CA ASP A 144 -8.67 9.16 -15.42
C ASP A 144 -7.65 8.07 -15.07
N ILE A 145 -7.07 8.13 -13.87
CA ILE A 145 -6.11 7.14 -13.36
C ILE A 145 -6.65 6.57 -12.06
N LYS A 146 -6.95 5.27 -12.04
CA LYS A 146 -7.49 4.55 -10.88
C LYS A 146 -6.42 3.67 -10.27
N ILE A 147 -6.03 3.97 -9.03
CA ILE A 147 -4.95 3.27 -8.32
C ILE A 147 -5.55 2.49 -7.15
N LEU A 148 -5.24 1.20 -7.06
CA LEU A 148 -5.46 0.42 -5.84
C LEU A 148 -4.17 0.39 -5.03
N VAL A 149 -4.22 0.80 -3.77
CA VAL A 149 -3.10 0.68 -2.83
C VAL A 149 -3.56 -0.23 -1.70
N THR A 150 -2.87 -1.35 -1.52
CA THR A 150 -3.06 -2.26 -0.39
C THR A 150 -1.73 -2.48 0.31
N HIS A 151 -1.73 -2.90 1.57
CA HIS A 151 -0.49 -3.43 2.15
C HIS A 151 -0.27 -4.87 1.70
N TYR A 152 -1.29 -5.73 1.89
CA TYR A 152 -1.28 -7.11 1.41
C TYR A 152 -1.37 -7.20 -0.12
N ALA A 153 -0.84 -8.29 -0.68
CA ALA A 153 -0.75 -8.46 -2.12
C ALA A 153 -2.14 -8.66 -2.76
N PRO A 154 -2.52 -7.86 -3.79
CA PRO A 154 -3.81 -8.01 -4.49
C PRO A 154 -3.77 -9.11 -5.57
N THR A 155 -2.65 -9.84 -5.66
CA THR A 155 -2.42 -10.96 -6.57
C THR A 155 -1.31 -11.84 -6.01
N TYR A 156 -1.35 -13.14 -6.30
CA TYR A 156 -0.23 -14.03 -5.96
C TYR A 156 0.92 -13.95 -6.96
N ARG A 157 0.76 -13.25 -8.09
CA ARG A 157 1.80 -13.19 -9.13
C ARG A 157 3.06 -12.47 -8.62
N THR A 158 2.90 -11.46 -7.79
CA THR A 158 3.99 -10.75 -7.10
C THR A 158 4.55 -11.51 -5.91
N LEU A 159 3.92 -12.60 -5.46
CA LEU A 159 4.45 -13.45 -4.37
C LEU A 159 5.50 -14.45 -4.84
N THR A 160 5.77 -14.54 -6.15
CA THR A 160 6.77 -15.48 -6.69
C THR A 160 8.14 -15.23 -6.05
N GLY A 161 8.65 -16.21 -5.30
CA GLY A 161 9.89 -16.12 -4.52
C GLY A 161 9.65 -16.36 -3.03
N GLU A 162 8.43 -16.09 -2.55
CA GLU A 162 7.96 -16.52 -1.24
C GLU A 162 7.67 -18.04 -1.22
N PRO A 163 7.67 -18.68 -0.04
CA PRO A 163 7.17 -20.05 0.09
C PRO A 163 5.69 -20.15 -0.26
N MET A 164 5.30 -21.02 -1.19
CA MET A 164 3.90 -21.11 -1.65
C MET A 164 2.88 -21.38 -0.54
N PHE A 165 3.27 -22.08 0.52
CA PHE A 165 2.38 -22.41 1.64
C PHE A 165 1.98 -21.20 2.50
N ILE A 166 2.67 -20.05 2.37
CA ILE A 166 2.31 -18.81 3.07
C ILE A 166 1.51 -17.82 2.22
N TYR A 167 1.29 -18.08 0.93
CA TYR A 167 0.70 -17.09 0.02
C TYR A 167 -0.65 -16.57 0.48
N SER A 168 -1.49 -17.42 1.06
CA SER A 168 -2.81 -17.04 1.55
C SER A 168 -2.77 -16.12 2.77
N GLY A 169 -1.65 -16.11 3.51
CA GLY A 169 -1.38 -15.17 4.59
C GLY A 169 -0.71 -13.87 4.12
N LEU A 170 -0.33 -13.75 2.84
CA LEU A 170 0.31 -12.55 2.29
C LEU A 170 -0.60 -11.71 1.39
N GLY A 171 -1.74 -12.25 0.97
CA GLY A 171 -2.68 -11.54 0.10
C GLY A 171 -3.82 -12.40 -0.40
N THR A 172 -4.40 -11.97 -1.52
CA THR A 172 -5.52 -12.67 -2.17
C THR A 172 -5.45 -12.63 -3.69
N LYS A 173 -5.92 -13.68 -4.36
CA LYS A 173 -6.20 -13.64 -5.82
C LYS A 173 -7.56 -13.03 -6.16
N ARG A 174 -8.45 -12.87 -5.18
CA ARG A 174 -9.84 -12.43 -5.40
C ARG A 174 -9.89 -11.00 -5.94
N LEU A 175 -8.94 -10.16 -5.52
CA LEU A 175 -8.77 -8.80 -6.03
C LEU A 175 -8.37 -8.75 -7.52
N GLU A 176 -7.82 -9.81 -8.10
CA GLU A 176 -7.49 -9.82 -9.54
C GLU A 176 -8.73 -9.62 -10.42
N LYS A 177 -9.87 -10.24 -10.04
CA LYS A 177 -11.14 -10.06 -10.75
C LYS A 177 -11.69 -8.66 -10.52
N VAL A 178 -11.69 -8.18 -9.27
CA VAL A 178 -12.17 -6.85 -8.90
C VAL A 178 -11.42 -5.75 -9.66
N MET A 179 -10.09 -5.83 -9.71
CA MET A 179 -9.25 -4.87 -10.43
C MET A 179 -9.60 -4.82 -11.93
N LYS A 180 -9.80 -5.98 -12.57
CA LYS A 180 -10.19 -6.07 -13.98
C LYS A 180 -11.58 -5.46 -14.22
N ASP A 181 -12.57 -5.88 -13.45
CA ASP A 181 -13.97 -5.47 -13.63
C ASP A 181 -14.15 -3.96 -13.39
N THR A 182 -13.39 -3.40 -12.45
CA THR A 182 -13.44 -1.97 -12.09
C THR A 182 -12.45 -1.10 -12.86
N LYS A 183 -11.69 -1.69 -13.79
CA LYS A 183 -10.71 -1.00 -14.66
C LYS A 183 -9.66 -0.22 -13.87
N VAL A 184 -9.04 -0.86 -12.87
CA VAL A 184 -7.88 -0.31 -12.17
C VAL A 184 -6.74 -0.10 -13.18
N THR A 185 -6.11 1.07 -13.13
CA THR A 185 -4.99 1.43 -14.01
C THR A 185 -3.68 0.78 -13.54
N LEU A 186 -3.44 0.78 -12.23
CA LEU A 186 -2.29 0.12 -11.61
C LEU A 186 -2.60 -0.22 -10.15
N ALA A 187 -1.91 -1.22 -9.60
CA ALA A 187 -1.98 -1.54 -8.17
C ALA A 187 -0.59 -1.49 -7.53
N ILE A 188 -0.55 -1.09 -6.26
CA ILE A 188 0.67 -0.96 -5.45
C ILE A 188 0.45 -1.71 -4.15
N HIS A 189 1.42 -2.52 -3.74
CA HIS A 189 1.39 -3.19 -2.44
C HIS A 189 2.77 -3.35 -1.78
N GLY A 190 2.78 -3.76 -0.51
CA GLY A 190 3.99 -4.10 0.24
C GLY A 190 3.99 -5.56 0.69
N HIS A 191 4.56 -5.83 1.86
CA HIS A 191 4.45 -7.08 2.64
C HIS A 191 5.12 -8.34 2.06
N ALA A 192 5.22 -8.47 0.73
CA ALA A 192 5.86 -9.59 0.08
C ALA A 192 7.38 -9.36 0.00
N HIS A 193 8.11 -9.82 1.01
CA HIS A 193 9.50 -9.46 1.22
C HIS A 193 10.48 -10.13 0.26
N TYR A 194 10.15 -11.34 -0.16
CA TYR A 194 10.92 -12.15 -1.11
C TYR A 194 10.16 -12.36 -2.43
N GLY A 195 9.07 -11.62 -2.62
CA GLY A 195 8.27 -11.66 -3.84
C GLY A 195 8.95 -11.00 -5.04
N ARG A 196 8.27 -10.97 -6.18
CA ARG A 196 8.68 -10.13 -7.32
C ARG A 196 8.27 -8.68 -7.08
N ASP A 197 9.12 -7.76 -7.53
CA ASP A 197 8.87 -6.32 -7.51
C ASP A 197 7.72 -5.90 -8.45
N PHE A 198 7.45 -6.71 -9.48
CA PHE A 198 6.47 -6.41 -10.50
C PHE A 198 5.77 -7.66 -11.04
N ALA A 199 4.48 -7.50 -11.34
CA ALA A 199 3.72 -8.42 -12.18
C ALA A 199 2.66 -7.67 -12.98
N VAL A 200 2.05 -8.32 -13.97
CA VAL A 200 0.90 -7.77 -14.70
C VAL A 200 -0.28 -8.69 -14.52
N VAL A 201 -1.46 -8.22 -14.12
CA VAL A 201 -2.72 -9.00 -14.01
C VAL A 201 -3.68 -8.60 -15.14
N GLY A 202 -3.73 -9.37 -16.23
CA GLY A 202 -4.41 -8.91 -17.45
C GLY A 202 -3.56 -7.83 -18.14
N ASN A 203 -4.04 -6.59 -18.17
CA ASN A 203 -3.28 -5.37 -18.52
C ASN A 203 -2.96 -4.49 -17.28
N ILE A 204 -3.15 -5.10 -16.11
CA ILE A 204 -2.93 -4.70 -14.71
C ILE A 204 -1.50 -4.54 -14.17
N PRO A 205 -0.70 -3.48 -14.37
CA PRO A 205 0.60 -3.40 -13.70
C PRO A 205 0.42 -3.39 -12.17
N VAL A 206 1.05 -4.35 -11.49
CA VAL A 206 1.06 -4.49 -10.03
C VAL A 206 2.50 -4.37 -9.54
N TYR A 207 2.74 -3.40 -8.67
CA TYR A 207 4.05 -3.11 -8.09
C TYR A 207 4.08 -3.54 -6.63
N ASN A 208 5.02 -4.42 -6.30
CA ASN A 208 5.44 -4.66 -4.93
C ASN A 208 6.52 -3.64 -4.58
N VAL A 209 6.28 -2.82 -3.57
CA VAL A 209 7.14 -1.70 -3.18
C VAL A 209 7.84 -1.92 -1.85
N CYS A 210 7.92 -3.17 -1.36
CA CYS A 210 8.71 -3.49 -0.16
C CYS A 210 10.14 -2.97 -0.33
N LEU A 211 10.60 -2.16 0.64
CA LEU A 211 12.00 -1.73 0.67
C LEU A 211 12.95 -2.92 0.71
N CYS A 212 12.60 -3.94 1.48
CA CYS A 212 13.37 -5.16 1.64
C CYS A 212 13.60 -5.92 0.33
N ASN A 213 12.58 -5.94 -0.54
CA ASN A 213 12.62 -6.62 -1.82
C ASN A 213 13.37 -5.78 -2.87
N ASN A 214 13.10 -4.47 -2.90
CA ASN A 214 13.53 -3.62 -3.99
C ASN A 214 14.88 -2.92 -3.72
N GLY A 215 15.25 -2.76 -2.45
CA GLY A 215 16.42 -1.98 -2.00
C GLY A 215 16.37 -0.48 -2.33
N LYS A 216 15.22 0.02 -2.80
CA LYS A 216 15.04 1.39 -3.30
C LYS A 216 13.57 1.83 -3.21
N ILE A 217 13.35 3.14 -3.30
CA ILE A 217 12.01 3.69 -3.55
C ILE A 217 11.62 3.38 -4.99
N THR A 218 10.43 2.82 -5.17
CA THR A 218 9.93 2.43 -6.50
C THR A 218 9.39 3.66 -7.23
N ILE A 219 9.82 3.85 -8.47
CA ILE A 219 9.39 4.97 -9.32
C ILE A 219 8.50 4.42 -10.44
N ILE A 220 7.27 4.91 -10.52
CA ILE A 220 6.28 4.50 -11.51
C ILE A 220 5.95 5.71 -12.37
N ASP A 221 6.13 5.57 -13.69
CA ASP A 221 5.79 6.57 -14.68
C ASP A 221 4.49 6.18 -15.38
N THR A 222 3.39 6.82 -14.99
CA THR A 222 2.06 6.45 -15.48
C THR A 222 1.84 6.77 -16.96
N ASP A 223 2.71 7.56 -17.59
CA ASP A 223 2.59 7.87 -19.01
C ASP A 223 3.23 6.76 -19.88
N LYS A 224 3.85 5.76 -19.25
CA LYS A 224 4.43 4.56 -19.89
C LYS A 224 3.61 3.28 -19.67
N LEU A 225 2.41 3.40 -19.08
CA LEU A 225 1.51 2.27 -18.80
C LEU A 225 0.61 1.95 -19.99
#